data_AF-A0A957NT77-F1
#
_entry.id   AF-A0A957NT77-F1
#
_cell.length_a   1.000
_cell.length_b   1.000
_cell.length_c   1.000
_cell.angle_alpha   90.00
_cell.angle_beta   90.00
_cell.angle_gamma   90.00
#
_symmetry.space_group_name_H-M   'P 1'
#
loop_
_entity.id
_entity.type
_entity.pdbx_description
1 polymer ?
#
loop_
_entity_poly.entity_id
_entity_poly.type
_entity_poly.pdbx_seq_one_letter_code
_entity_poly.pdbx_strand_id
1 'polypeptide(L)'
;MKRSDLTDVVHTTVAAQQWPLTPADCDALTAAVAPFVAQEERPTASTVQRIVINYYHDGPMVEAMRAPGQTGEALWQEWRAYMVSLANSKGIYGEAADDLAQEAYLQTVRALANFRFGSRLKTYFCGIFLNCYRHWVRSATRQDAHEEGLPIDDGDEQAEERLPWLVDQEAPPEEAVVTQMHGGQIATLVHEEIAKLTKSQDLQILRWYYVEQRFVDAEGTEQKWTDDRIGQQLDLPLNTVTSRRLRAVRRLKNHPRLQELFAELTE
;
A
#
# COMPACT_ATOMS: atom_id res chain seq x y z
N MET A 1 10.09 8.07 -31.87
CA MET A 1 11.04 9.19 -31.60
C MET A 1 12.44 8.78 -32.06
N LYS A 2 13.26 9.66 -32.64
CA LYS A 2 14.64 9.28 -33.04
C LYS A 2 15.53 9.17 -31.81
N ARG A 3 16.62 8.39 -31.92
CA ARG A 3 17.58 8.21 -30.81
C ARG A 3 18.26 9.53 -30.39
N SER A 4 18.53 10.43 -31.34
CA SER A 4 19.04 11.78 -31.05
C SER A 4 18.10 12.53 -30.11
N ASP A 5 16.81 12.55 -30.45
CA ASP A 5 15.81 13.29 -29.68
C ASP A 5 15.61 12.69 -28.28
N LEU A 6 15.73 11.36 -28.13
CA LEU A 6 15.71 10.71 -26.81
C LEU A 6 16.90 11.14 -25.94
N THR A 7 18.08 11.16 -26.53
CA THR A 7 19.33 11.51 -25.85
C THR A 7 19.23 12.96 -25.33
N ASP A 8 18.74 13.88 -26.18
CA ASP A 8 18.54 15.28 -25.78
C ASP A 8 17.57 15.42 -24.60
N VAL A 9 16.45 14.69 -24.61
CA VAL A 9 15.48 14.69 -23.50
C VAL A 9 16.09 14.10 -22.22
N VAL A 10 16.88 13.03 -22.32
CA VAL A 10 17.57 12.46 -21.14
C VAL A 10 18.54 13.49 -20.55
N HIS A 11 19.43 14.07 -21.36
CA HIS A 11 20.37 15.09 -20.87
C HIS A 11 19.68 16.30 -20.24
N THR A 12 18.61 16.79 -20.87
CA THR A 12 17.81 17.90 -20.33
C THR A 12 17.16 17.53 -19.00
N THR A 13 16.65 16.31 -18.89
CA THR A 13 16.03 15.80 -17.66
C THR A 13 17.05 15.66 -16.53
N VAL A 14 18.20 15.04 -16.81
CA VAL A 14 19.30 14.85 -15.85
C VAL A 14 19.79 16.20 -15.31
N ALA A 15 19.99 17.19 -16.20
CA ALA A 15 20.40 18.53 -15.82
C ALA A 15 19.35 19.24 -14.97
N ALA A 16 18.06 19.15 -15.36
CA ALA A 16 16.95 19.76 -14.62
C ALA A 16 16.77 19.14 -13.22
N GLN A 17 16.98 17.83 -13.09
CA GLN A 17 16.88 17.10 -11.82
C GLN A 17 18.18 17.14 -10.99
N GLN A 18 19.24 17.77 -11.52
CA GLN A 18 20.55 17.89 -10.86
C GLN A 18 21.14 16.53 -10.45
N TRP A 19 20.90 15.48 -11.24
CA TRP A 19 21.46 14.17 -10.92
C TRP A 19 22.96 14.13 -11.21
N PRO A 20 23.76 13.46 -10.36
CA PRO A 20 25.22 13.41 -10.48
C PRO A 20 25.68 12.36 -11.51
N LEU A 21 25.13 12.41 -12.73
CA LEU A 21 25.44 11.46 -13.81
C LEU A 21 26.53 11.99 -14.74
N THR A 22 27.48 11.13 -15.09
CA THR A 22 28.46 11.42 -16.14
C THR A 22 27.81 11.33 -17.53
N PRO A 23 28.43 11.87 -18.59
CA PRO A 23 27.93 11.68 -19.96
C PRO A 23 27.77 10.21 -20.34
N ALA A 24 28.68 9.33 -19.89
CA ALA A 24 28.57 7.90 -20.13
C ALA A 24 27.37 7.26 -19.39
N ASP A 25 27.06 7.74 -18.18
CA ASP A 25 25.87 7.29 -17.44
C ASP A 25 24.57 7.77 -18.10
N CYS A 26 24.56 8.98 -18.69
CA CYS A 26 23.44 9.48 -19.49
C CYS A 26 23.21 8.61 -20.73
N ASP A 27 24.29 8.17 -21.40
CA ASP A 27 24.19 7.25 -22.54
C ASP A 27 23.65 5.88 -22.11
N ALA A 28 24.11 5.37 -20.96
CA ALA A 28 23.60 4.12 -20.39
C ALA A 28 22.12 4.22 -20.01
N LEU A 29 21.73 5.30 -19.34
CA LEU A 29 20.33 5.59 -19.00
C LEU A 29 19.46 5.70 -20.25
N THR A 30 19.94 6.41 -21.28
CA THR A 30 19.28 6.53 -22.58
C THR A 30 19.05 5.16 -23.22
N ALA A 31 20.06 4.29 -23.23
CA ALA A 31 19.94 2.93 -23.75
C ALA A 31 18.93 2.09 -22.94
N ALA A 32 18.94 2.24 -21.61
CA ALA A 32 18.07 1.51 -20.71
C ALA A 32 16.59 1.91 -20.82
N VAL A 33 16.29 3.19 -21.04
CA VAL A 33 14.90 3.67 -21.16
C VAL A 33 14.31 3.47 -22.56
N ALA A 34 15.15 3.33 -23.59
CA ALA A 34 14.73 3.26 -24.99
C ALA A 34 13.66 2.17 -25.27
N PRO A 35 13.73 0.95 -24.72
CA PRO A 35 12.71 -0.07 -24.92
C PRO A 35 11.33 0.31 -24.38
N PHE A 36 11.26 1.11 -23.31
CA PHE A 36 9.99 1.56 -22.72
C PHE A 36 9.38 2.70 -23.53
N VAL A 37 10.22 3.65 -23.96
CA VAL A 37 9.78 4.75 -24.85
C VAL A 37 9.30 4.22 -26.21
N ALA A 38 9.90 3.15 -26.72
CA ALA A 38 9.49 2.53 -27.98
C ALA A 38 8.09 1.86 -27.91
N GLN A 39 7.58 1.59 -26.69
CA GLN A 39 6.24 1.01 -26.48
C GLN A 39 5.14 2.08 -26.42
N GLU A 40 5.51 3.37 -26.36
CA GLU A 40 4.56 4.47 -26.42
C GLU A 40 4.13 4.70 -27.87
N GLU A 41 2.82 4.77 -28.12
CA GLU A 41 2.30 5.02 -29.49
C GLU A 41 2.72 6.41 -30.01
N ARG A 42 2.75 7.40 -29.11
CA ARG A 42 3.08 8.79 -29.41
C ARG A 42 3.95 9.40 -28.31
N PRO A 43 5.24 9.05 -28.24
CA PRO A 43 6.14 9.55 -27.20
C PRO A 43 6.32 11.06 -27.35
N THR A 44 5.86 11.80 -26.34
CA THR A 44 6.13 13.24 -26.18
C THR A 44 7.36 13.46 -25.30
N ALA A 45 7.95 14.64 -25.33
CA ALA A 45 9.08 14.98 -24.44
C ALA A 45 8.70 14.82 -22.95
N SER A 46 7.46 15.18 -22.57
CA SER A 46 6.95 15.00 -21.21
C SER A 46 6.79 13.52 -20.84
N THR A 47 6.24 12.69 -21.73
CA THR A 47 6.11 11.24 -21.50
C THR A 47 7.49 10.60 -21.30
N VAL A 48 8.46 10.98 -22.14
CA VAL A 48 9.84 10.48 -22.06
C VAL A 48 10.50 10.94 -20.76
N GLN A 49 10.39 12.22 -20.41
CA GLN A 49 10.91 12.75 -19.15
C GLN A 49 10.36 11.98 -17.95
N ARG A 50 9.05 11.68 -17.93
CA ARG A 50 8.42 10.88 -16.88
C ARG A 50 9.01 9.47 -16.81
N ILE A 51 9.14 8.78 -17.95
CA ILE A 51 9.76 7.45 -18.02
C ILE A 51 11.19 7.49 -17.48
N VAL A 52 11.98 8.50 -17.87
CA VAL A 52 13.37 8.67 -17.42
C VAL A 52 13.44 8.87 -15.90
N ILE A 53 12.59 9.73 -15.33
CA ILE A 53 12.52 9.97 -13.88
C ILE A 53 12.12 8.69 -13.14
N ASN A 54 11.08 8.02 -13.61
CA ASN A 54 10.61 6.80 -12.96
C ASN A 54 11.65 5.68 -13.05
N TYR A 55 12.29 5.51 -14.21
CA TYR A 55 13.36 4.55 -14.40
C TYR A 55 14.59 4.85 -13.53
N TYR A 56 15.02 6.10 -13.45
CA TYR A 56 16.21 6.48 -12.68
C TYR A 56 16.12 6.02 -11.21
N HIS A 57 14.95 6.18 -10.61
CA HIS A 57 14.78 5.81 -9.21
C HIS A 57 14.30 4.37 -8.98
N ASP A 58 13.44 3.82 -9.85
CA ASP A 58 12.83 2.51 -9.63
C ASP A 58 13.48 1.40 -10.47
N GLY A 59 14.20 1.75 -11.53
CA GLY A 59 14.79 0.82 -12.51
C GLY A 59 15.65 -0.26 -11.86
N PRO A 60 16.68 0.09 -11.07
CA PRO A 60 17.53 -0.90 -10.40
C PRO A 60 16.75 -1.85 -9.49
N MET A 61 15.73 -1.34 -8.78
CA MET A 61 14.86 -2.14 -7.93
C MET A 61 13.99 -3.09 -8.78
N VAL A 62 13.39 -2.60 -9.86
CA VAL A 62 12.58 -3.41 -10.78
C VAL A 62 13.41 -4.52 -11.43
N GLU A 63 14.64 -4.21 -11.85
CA GLU A 63 15.57 -5.22 -12.39
C GLU A 63 15.91 -6.29 -11.34
N ALA A 64 16.23 -5.87 -10.11
CA ALA A 64 16.49 -6.80 -9.02
C ALA A 64 15.28 -7.70 -8.70
N MET A 65 14.06 -7.15 -8.75
CA MET A 65 12.82 -7.89 -8.51
C MET A 65 12.44 -8.86 -9.63
N ARG A 66 12.86 -8.57 -10.88
CA ARG A 66 12.66 -9.45 -12.04
C ARG A 66 13.70 -10.58 -12.10
N ALA A 67 14.89 -10.36 -11.57
CA ALA A 67 15.94 -11.36 -11.54
C ALA A 67 15.73 -12.33 -10.35
N PRO A 68 15.92 -13.64 -10.55
CA PRO A 68 15.95 -14.58 -9.43
C PRO A 68 17.17 -14.27 -8.55
N GLY A 69 16.97 -14.12 -7.24
CA GLY A 69 18.06 -13.86 -6.31
C GLY A 69 17.60 -13.31 -4.96
N GLN A 70 18.53 -13.28 -4.00
CA GLN A 70 18.25 -12.87 -2.62
C GLN A 70 17.78 -11.41 -2.51
N THR A 71 18.34 -10.51 -3.32
CA THR A 71 17.95 -9.08 -3.32
C THR A 71 16.51 -8.89 -3.80
N GLY A 72 16.13 -9.53 -4.91
CA GLY A 72 14.77 -9.48 -5.44
C GLY A 72 13.75 -10.07 -4.47
N GLU A 73 14.08 -11.19 -3.84
CA GLU A 73 13.24 -11.83 -2.84
C GLU A 73 13.02 -10.92 -1.61
N ALA A 74 14.08 -10.28 -1.11
CA ALA A 74 13.96 -9.34 0.01
C ALA A 74 13.03 -8.16 -0.32
N LEU A 75 13.17 -7.57 -1.51
CA LEU A 75 12.29 -6.51 -1.99
C LEU A 75 10.83 -6.97 -2.09
N TRP A 76 10.59 -8.20 -2.56
CA TRP A 76 9.25 -8.76 -2.60
C TRP A 76 8.64 -8.96 -1.21
N GLN A 77 9.44 -9.38 -0.22
CA GLN A 77 8.98 -9.48 1.17
C GLN A 77 8.63 -8.10 1.76
N GLU A 78 9.44 -7.07 1.49
CA GLU A 78 9.13 -5.69 1.89
C GLU A 78 7.81 -5.21 1.29
N TRP A 79 7.58 -5.48 0.00
CA TRP A 79 6.32 -5.14 -0.67
C TRP A 79 5.12 -5.88 -0.10
N ARG A 80 5.26 -7.16 0.25
CA ARG A 80 4.20 -7.94 0.89
C ARG A 80 3.84 -7.36 2.26
N ALA A 81 4.85 -7.04 3.08
CA ALA A 81 4.64 -6.38 4.38
C ALA A 81 3.95 -5.02 4.20
N TYR A 82 4.34 -4.25 3.19
CA TYR A 82 3.69 -2.98 2.88
C TYR A 82 2.22 -3.15 2.48
N MET A 83 1.87 -4.18 1.71
CA MET A 83 0.48 -4.46 1.34
C MET A 83 -0.38 -4.87 2.55
N VAL A 84 0.18 -5.60 3.53
CA VAL A 84 -0.49 -5.87 4.81
C VAL A 84 -0.75 -4.55 5.56
N SER A 85 0.24 -3.65 5.62
CA SER A 85 0.07 -2.32 6.22
C SER A 85 -1.01 -1.49 5.49
N LEU A 86 -1.10 -1.60 4.16
CA LEU A 86 -2.19 -0.98 3.39
C LEU A 86 -3.55 -1.57 3.75
N ALA A 87 -3.68 -2.89 3.88
CA ALA A 87 -4.92 -3.54 4.33
C ALA A 87 -5.33 -3.08 5.74
N ASN A 88 -4.38 -3.03 6.67
CA ASN A 88 -4.58 -2.51 8.03
C ASN A 88 -5.06 -1.04 8.00
N SER A 89 -4.52 -0.21 7.11
CA SER A 89 -4.97 1.19 6.94
C SER A 89 -6.42 1.32 6.43
N LYS A 90 -6.98 0.24 5.87
CA LYS A 90 -8.39 0.14 5.43
C LYS A 90 -9.29 -0.55 6.45
N GLY A 91 -8.77 -0.85 7.64
CA GLY A 91 -9.53 -1.51 8.71
C GLY A 91 -9.66 -3.03 8.54
N ILE A 92 -8.89 -3.64 7.63
CA ILE A 92 -8.83 -5.09 7.46
C ILE A 92 -7.64 -5.60 8.26
N TYR A 93 -7.83 -6.61 9.10
CA TYR A 93 -6.80 -7.10 10.03
C TYR A 93 -6.72 -8.63 10.07
N GLY A 94 -5.59 -9.15 10.56
CA GLY A 94 -5.39 -10.59 10.76
C GLY A 94 -5.38 -11.35 9.44
N GLU A 95 -5.97 -12.54 9.43
CA GLU A 95 -6.00 -13.45 8.27
C GLU A 95 -6.59 -12.77 7.02
N ALA A 96 -7.65 -11.98 7.17
CA ALA A 96 -8.24 -11.23 6.05
C ALA A 96 -7.28 -10.20 5.44
N ALA A 97 -6.39 -9.61 6.24
CA ALA A 97 -5.38 -8.68 5.74
C ALA A 97 -4.27 -9.43 4.99
N ASP A 98 -3.85 -10.58 5.52
CA ASP A 98 -2.86 -11.44 4.90
C ASP A 98 -3.36 -12.01 3.56
N ASP A 99 -4.63 -12.39 3.47
CA ASP A 99 -5.26 -12.89 2.24
C ASP A 99 -5.34 -11.81 1.16
N LEU A 100 -5.84 -10.61 1.51
CA LEU A 100 -5.90 -9.49 0.58
C LEU A 100 -4.50 -9.07 0.10
N ALA A 101 -3.54 -9.01 1.03
CA ALA A 101 -2.15 -8.70 0.69
C ALA A 101 -1.52 -9.78 -0.21
N GLN A 102 -1.82 -11.05 0.04
CA GLN A 102 -1.34 -12.16 -0.79
C GLN A 102 -1.93 -12.10 -2.20
N GLU A 103 -3.23 -11.81 -2.33
CA GLU A 103 -3.87 -11.62 -3.64
C GLU A 103 -3.22 -10.47 -4.40
N ALA A 104 -3.08 -9.30 -3.75
CA ALA A 104 -2.44 -8.13 -4.35
C ALA A 104 -0.98 -8.40 -4.74
N TYR A 105 -0.23 -9.14 -3.91
CA TYR A 105 1.13 -9.56 -4.18
C TYR A 105 1.22 -10.40 -5.45
N LEU A 106 0.37 -11.44 -5.58
CA LEU A 106 0.36 -12.31 -6.76
C LEU A 106 0.01 -11.55 -8.04
N GLN A 107 -0.95 -10.62 -7.97
CA GLN A 107 -1.26 -9.75 -9.10
C GLN A 107 -0.08 -8.85 -9.46
N THR A 108 0.61 -8.32 -8.45
CA THR A 108 1.77 -7.44 -8.63
C THR A 108 2.95 -8.16 -9.26
N VAL A 109 3.26 -9.39 -8.83
CA VAL A 109 4.30 -10.23 -9.45
C VAL A 109 4.04 -10.43 -10.94
N ARG A 110 2.79 -10.73 -11.31
CA ARG A 110 2.38 -10.90 -12.71
C ARG A 110 2.49 -9.58 -13.49
N ALA A 111 2.06 -8.48 -12.88
CA ALA A 111 2.05 -7.16 -13.50
C ALA A 111 3.45 -6.57 -13.69
N LEU A 112 4.42 -6.89 -12.82
CA LEU A 112 5.78 -6.36 -12.89
C LEU A 112 6.47 -6.68 -14.23
N ALA A 113 6.17 -7.82 -14.84
CA ALA A 113 6.70 -8.18 -16.16
C ALA A 113 6.35 -7.14 -17.25
N ASN A 114 5.19 -6.50 -17.11
CA ASN A 114 4.67 -5.51 -18.05
C ASN A 114 4.87 -4.06 -17.57
N PHE A 115 5.56 -3.82 -16.45
CA PHE A 115 5.78 -2.47 -15.94
C PHE A 115 6.68 -1.66 -16.89
N ARG A 116 6.19 -0.49 -17.31
CA ARG A 116 6.80 0.38 -18.33
C ARG A 116 7.28 1.74 -17.81
N PHE A 117 7.33 1.94 -16.49
CA PHE A 117 7.72 3.22 -15.89
C PHE A 117 6.84 4.42 -16.28
N GLY A 118 5.59 4.18 -16.68
CA GLY A 118 4.60 5.24 -16.91
C GLY A 118 4.20 5.99 -15.63
N SER A 119 4.44 5.37 -14.47
CA SER A 119 4.33 5.94 -13.14
C SER A 119 5.45 5.38 -12.24
N ARG A 120 5.53 5.86 -11.00
CA ARG A 120 6.38 5.27 -9.95
C ARG A 120 5.94 3.83 -9.67
N LEU A 121 6.90 2.95 -9.35
CA LEU A 121 6.62 1.55 -8.99
C LEU A 121 5.60 1.46 -7.84
N LYS A 122 5.79 2.31 -6.83
CA LYS A 122 4.87 2.39 -5.68
C LYS A 122 3.45 2.75 -6.08
N THR A 123 3.29 3.78 -6.91
CA THR A 123 1.96 4.19 -7.40
C THR A 123 1.29 3.06 -8.17
N TYR A 124 2.04 2.38 -9.02
CA TYR A 124 1.55 1.25 -9.80
C TYR A 124 1.07 0.10 -8.91
N PHE A 125 1.87 -0.30 -7.91
CA PHE A 125 1.50 -1.38 -6.99
C PHE A 125 0.33 -1.00 -6.07
N CYS A 126 0.27 0.25 -5.60
CA CYS A 126 -0.89 0.75 -4.85
C CYS A 126 -2.17 0.69 -5.70
N GLY A 127 -2.10 0.99 -6.99
CA GLY A 127 -3.24 0.84 -7.91
C GLY A 127 -3.76 -0.60 -7.96
N ILE A 128 -2.85 -1.57 -8.07
CA ILE A 128 -3.19 -3.01 -8.05
C ILE A 128 -3.84 -3.38 -6.70
N PHE A 129 -3.23 -2.98 -5.59
CA PHE A 129 -3.78 -3.22 -4.25
C PHE A 129 -5.19 -2.66 -4.10
N LEU A 130 -5.42 -1.41 -4.52
CA LEU A 130 -6.74 -0.78 -4.41
C LEU A 130 -7.80 -1.49 -5.26
N ASN A 131 -7.42 -2.08 -6.39
CA ASN A 131 -8.33 -2.90 -7.19
C ASN A 131 -8.68 -4.21 -6.47
N CYS A 132 -7.70 -4.89 -5.86
CA CYS A 132 -7.95 -6.07 -5.03
C CYS A 132 -8.87 -5.73 -3.86
N TYR A 133 -8.61 -4.61 -3.17
CA TYR A 133 -9.44 -4.13 -2.07
C TYR A 133 -10.89 -3.87 -2.50
N ARG A 134 -11.11 -3.19 -3.64
CA ARG A 134 -12.47 -2.96 -4.16
C ARG A 134 -13.18 -4.28 -4.47
N HIS A 135 -12.47 -5.26 -5.03
CA HIS A 135 -13.01 -6.58 -5.30
C HIS A 135 -13.38 -7.31 -4.00
N TRP A 136 -12.50 -7.26 -3.00
CA TRP A 136 -12.72 -7.81 -1.67
C TRP A 136 -13.96 -7.22 -1.01
N VAL A 137 -14.09 -5.88 -0.98
CA VAL A 137 -15.28 -5.21 -0.40
C VAL A 137 -16.56 -5.64 -1.10
N ARG A 138 -16.58 -5.68 -2.44
CA ARG A 138 -17.76 -6.14 -3.21
C ARG A 138 -18.11 -7.59 -2.96
N SER A 139 -17.12 -8.42 -2.65
CA SER A 139 -17.32 -9.85 -2.38
C SER A 139 -17.87 -10.06 -0.98
N ALA A 140 -17.34 -9.34 0.02
CA ALA A 140 -17.87 -9.32 1.38
C ALA A 140 -19.34 -8.85 1.42
N THR A 141 -19.66 -7.73 0.76
CA THR A 141 -21.05 -7.22 0.70
C THR A 141 -22.03 -8.18 0.02
N ARG A 142 -21.55 -9.00 -0.94
CA ARG A 142 -22.40 -10.00 -1.61
C ARG A 142 -22.61 -11.25 -0.75
N GLN A 143 -21.60 -11.68 0.01
CA GLN A 143 -21.74 -12.76 0.97
C GLN A 143 -22.72 -12.39 2.07
N ASP A 144 -22.63 -11.17 2.61
CA ASP A 144 -23.59 -10.66 3.59
C ASP A 144 -25.03 -10.63 3.03
N ALA A 145 -25.21 -10.16 1.78
CA ALA A 145 -26.54 -10.11 1.15
C ALA A 145 -27.13 -11.50 0.83
N HIS A 146 -26.29 -12.48 0.50
CA HIS A 146 -26.72 -13.86 0.25
C HIS A 146 -27.07 -14.59 1.56
N GLU A 147 -26.34 -14.30 2.65
CA GLU A 147 -26.68 -14.79 4.00
C GLU A 147 -27.98 -14.14 4.54
N GLU A 148 -28.27 -12.89 4.16
CA GLU A 148 -29.50 -12.18 4.53
C GLU A 148 -30.72 -12.47 3.62
N GLY A 149 -30.58 -13.31 2.59
CA GLY A 149 -31.70 -13.75 1.74
C GLY A 149 -32.29 -12.67 0.82
N LEU A 150 -31.52 -11.63 0.49
CA LEU A 150 -31.93 -10.58 -0.44
C LEU A 150 -31.71 -11.06 -1.89
N PRO A 151 -32.66 -10.83 -2.82
CA PRO A 151 -32.48 -11.24 -4.22
C PRO A 151 -31.43 -10.35 -4.89
N ILE A 152 -30.37 -10.96 -5.42
CA ILE A 152 -29.37 -10.29 -6.23
C ILE A 152 -29.80 -10.43 -7.70
N ASP A 153 -29.86 -9.30 -8.40
CA ASP A 153 -30.09 -9.22 -9.85
C ASP A 153 -28.84 -9.76 -10.57
N ASP A 154 -28.96 -10.98 -11.12
CA ASP A 154 -27.92 -11.68 -11.87
C ASP A 154 -27.72 -11.02 -13.25
N GLY A 155 -26.98 -9.92 -13.26
CA GLY A 155 -26.48 -9.28 -14.48
C GLY A 155 -24.98 -9.44 -14.61
N ASP A 156 -24.57 -10.34 -15.51
CA ASP A 156 -23.24 -10.49 -16.13
C ASP A 156 -22.12 -11.19 -15.33
N GLU A 157 -22.30 -12.50 -15.13
CA GLU A 157 -21.20 -13.47 -14.97
C GLU A 157 -20.89 -14.14 -16.33
N GLN A 158 -19.92 -13.60 -17.09
CA GLN A 158 -19.10 -14.35 -18.07
C GLN A 158 -18.07 -13.45 -18.81
N ALA A 159 -17.19 -12.77 -18.08
CA ALA A 159 -16.02 -12.11 -18.68
C ALA A 159 -14.74 -12.32 -17.84
N GLU A 160 -14.49 -13.55 -17.42
CA GLU A 160 -13.12 -14.02 -17.21
C GLU A 160 -12.54 -14.36 -18.59
N GLU A 161 -11.77 -13.45 -19.20
CA GLU A 161 -10.47 -13.77 -19.83
C GLU A 161 -9.83 -12.50 -20.41
N ARG A 162 -8.59 -12.24 -19.98
CA ARG A 162 -7.75 -11.05 -20.25
C ARG A 162 -8.03 -9.89 -19.31
N LEU A 163 -6.97 -9.21 -18.86
CA LEU A 163 -7.02 -7.88 -18.24
C LEU A 163 -6.55 -6.83 -19.27
N PRO A 164 -7.36 -6.41 -20.27
CA PRO A 164 -7.00 -5.33 -21.20
C PRO A 164 -7.10 -3.93 -20.58
N TRP A 165 -7.60 -3.78 -19.34
CA TRP A 165 -7.89 -2.49 -18.72
C TRP A 165 -6.79 -1.96 -17.79
N LEU A 166 -5.61 -2.60 -17.76
CA LEU A 166 -4.43 -2.05 -17.09
C LEU A 166 -3.73 -0.93 -17.90
N VAL A 167 -4.33 -0.54 -19.02
CA VAL A 167 -3.92 0.57 -19.87
C VAL A 167 -5.07 1.59 -19.79
N ASP A 168 -4.76 2.82 -19.36
CA ASP A 168 -5.65 3.98 -19.28
C ASP A 168 -6.64 4.09 -18.10
N GLN A 169 -6.23 3.75 -16.87
CA GLN A 169 -6.74 4.54 -15.73
C GLN A 169 -5.83 5.76 -15.56
N GLU A 170 -6.36 6.96 -15.82
CA GLU A 170 -5.72 8.20 -15.39
C GLU A 170 -5.35 8.05 -13.92
N ALA A 171 -4.04 8.03 -13.66
CA ALA A 171 -3.53 7.93 -12.31
C ALA A 171 -4.19 9.05 -11.48
N PRO A 172 -4.65 8.77 -10.25
CA PRO A 172 -5.06 9.83 -9.35
C PRO A 172 -3.96 10.90 -9.31
N PRO A 173 -4.30 12.20 -9.25
CA PRO A 173 -3.33 13.29 -9.28
C PRO A 173 -2.17 12.98 -8.34
N GLU A 174 -0.93 13.16 -8.79
CA GLU A 174 0.26 12.78 -8.03
C GLU A 174 0.21 13.34 -6.59
N GLU A 175 -0.36 14.54 -6.39
CA GLU A 175 -0.63 15.14 -5.08
C GLU A 175 -1.56 14.30 -4.19
N ALA A 176 -2.66 13.75 -4.72
CA ALA A 176 -3.58 12.93 -3.95
C ALA A 176 -2.93 11.62 -3.49
N VAL A 177 -2.04 11.06 -4.32
CA VAL A 177 -1.25 9.85 -4.00
C VAL A 177 -0.12 10.18 -3.03
N VAL A 178 0.53 11.35 -3.16
CA VAL A 178 1.63 11.81 -2.28
C VAL A 178 1.11 12.16 -0.88
N THR A 179 -0.06 12.80 -0.76
CA THR A 179 -0.71 13.07 0.53
C THR A 179 -1.19 11.77 1.20
N GLN A 180 -1.69 10.79 0.42
CA GLN A 180 -1.94 9.44 0.93
C GLN A 180 -0.65 8.65 1.24
N MET A 181 0.47 8.93 0.57
CA MET A 181 1.79 8.30 0.79
C MET A 181 2.43 8.77 2.09
N HIS A 182 2.43 10.07 2.39
CA HIS A 182 2.90 10.58 3.69
C HIS A 182 2.02 10.03 4.80
N GLY A 183 0.69 10.09 4.64
CA GLY A 183 -0.24 9.52 5.62
C GLY A 183 -0.03 8.02 5.89
N GLY A 184 0.22 7.22 4.84
CA GLY A 184 0.44 5.78 4.97
C GLY A 184 1.82 5.38 5.52
N GLN A 185 2.88 6.11 5.15
CA GLN A 185 4.22 5.90 5.71
C GLN A 185 4.29 6.33 7.17
N ILE A 186 3.70 7.48 7.48
CA ILE A 186 3.59 7.94 8.87
C ILE A 186 2.69 6.99 9.67
N ALA A 187 1.57 6.49 9.12
CA ALA A 187 0.73 5.49 9.79
C ALA A 187 1.49 4.19 10.07
N THR A 188 2.37 3.74 9.17
CA THR A 188 3.22 2.56 9.37
C THR A 188 4.25 2.81 10.48
N LEU A 189 4.92 3.96 10.46
CA LEU A 189 5.86 4.36 11.50
C LEU A 189 5.17 4.53 12.86
N VAL A 190 3.96 5.09 12.88
CA VAL A 190 3.11 5.18 14.07
C VAL A 190 2.74 3.78 14.56
N HIS A 191 2.36 2.85 13.68
CA HIS A 191 2.02 1.48 14.06
C HIS A 191 3.22 0.72 14.65
N GLU A 192 4.39 0.79 14.01
CA GLU A 192 5.63 0.19 14.51
C GLU A 192 6.06 0.79 15.85
N GLU A 193 5.95 2.11 16.01
CA GLU A 193 6.34 2.79 17.22
C GLU A 193 5.37 2.49 18.37
N ILE A 194 4.06 2.44 18.09
CA ILE A 194 3.06 1.94 19.03
C ILE A 194 3.39 0.51 19.45
N ALA A 195 3.72 -0.39 18.50
CA ALA A 195 4.05 -1.79 18.78
C ALA A 195 5.32 -1.96 19.64
N LYS A 196 6.32 -1.09 19.48
CA LYS A 196 7.51 -1.07 20.37
C LYS A 196 7.18 -0.61 21.78
N LEU A 197 6.27 0.36 21.92
CA LEU A 197 5.94 1.00 23.20
C LEU A 197 4.95 0.23 24.04
N THR A 198 4.17 -0.65 23.44
CA THR A 198 3.09 -1.38 24.10
C THR A 198 3.33 -2.87 23.98
N LYS A 199 3.19 -3.60 25.09
CA LYS A 199 3.23 -5.07 25.03
C LYS A 199 2.03 -5.54 24.20
N SER A 200 2.16 -6.67 23.50
CA SER A 200 1.09 -7.20 22.62
C SER A 200 -0.32 -7.20 23.26
N GLN A 201 -0.44 -7.54 24.55
CA GLN A 201 -1.73 -7.46 25.26
C GLN A 201 -2.25 -6.04 25.47
N ASP A 202 -1.38 -5.05 25.68
CA ASP A 202 -1.79 -3.65 25.85
C ASP A 202 -2.33 -3.08 24.51
N LEU A 203 -1.78 -3.51 23.38
CA LEU A 203 -2.32 -3.19 22.04
C LEU A 203 -3.72 -3.73 21.85
N GLN A 204 -3.94 -4.99 22.23
CA GLN A 204 -5.25 -5.63 22.10
C GLN A 204 -6.31 -4.91 22.95
N ILE A 205 -5.95 -4.50 24.18
CA ILE A 205 -6.82 -3.70 25.05
C ILE A 205 -7.19 -2.36 24.37
N LEU A 206 -6.22 -1.65 23.78
CA LEU A 206 -6.48 -0.38 23.10
C LEU A 206 -7.32 -0.56 21.83
N ARG A 207 -7.04 -1.59 21.04
CA ARG A 207 -7.78 -1.93 19.82
C ARG A 207 -9.26 -2.15 20.11
N TRP A 208 -9.59 -3.06 21.03
CA TRP A 208 -10.99 -3.31 21.41
C TRP A 208 -11.66 -2.12 22.07
N TYR A 209 -10.95 -1.35 22.89
CA TYR A 209 -11.59 -0.25 23.60
C TYR A 209 -11.86 0.99 22.72
N TYR A 210 -10.93 1.34 21.83
CA TYR A 210 -10.99 2.60 21.07
C TYR A 210 -11.32 2.43 19.59
N VAL A 211 -10.89 1.32 18.96
CA VAL A 211 -11.04 1.09 17.52
C VAL A 211 -12.26 0.21 17.26
N GLU A 212 -12.21 -1.03 17.74
CA GLU A 212 -13.27 -2.02 17.60
C GLU A 212 -14.24 -1.86 18.76
N GLN A 213 -14.91 -0.72 18.88
CA GLN A 213 -15.69 -0.36 20.08
C GLN A 213 -16.83 -1.34 20.39
N ARG A 214 -17.20 -2.21 19.46
CA ARG A 214 -18.30 -3.17 19.56
C ARG A 214 -17.90 -4.54 19.04
N PHE A 215 -18.57 -5.58 19.53
CA PHE A 215 -18.45 -6.97 19.09
C PHE A 215 -19.84 -7.62 19.08
N VAL A 216 -19.98 -8.69 18.33
CA VAL A 216 -21.20 -9.52 18.35
C VAL A 216 -20.96 -10.67 19.32
N ASP A 217 -21.86 -10.87 20.29
CA ASP A 217 -21.77 -11.98 21.23
C ASP A 217 -22.27 -13.31 20.63
N ALA A 218 -22.18 -14.39 21.41
CA ALA A 218 -22.62 -15.72 20.97
C ALA A 218 -24.13 -15.82 20.68
N GLU A 219 -24.91 -14.82 21.11
CA GLU A 219 -26.36 -14.73 20.92
C GLU A 219 -26.71 -13.84 19.71
N GLY A 220 -25.69 -13.37 18.97
CA GLY A 220 -25.87 -12.50 17.80
C GLY A 220 -26.15 -11.04 18.16
N THR A 221 -25.97 -10.65 19.42
CA THR A 221 -26.26 -9.29 19.87
C THR A 221 -25.00 -8.41 19.84
N GLU A 222 -25.12 -7.22 19.26
CA GLU A 222 -24.04 -6.24 19.25
C GLU A 222 -23.86 -5.64 20.66
N GLN A 223 -22.69 -5.87 21.24
CA GLN A 223 -22.29 -5.37 22.55
C GLN A 223 -21.09 -4.44 22.44
N LYS A 224 -20.98 -3.49 23.38
CA LYS A 224 -19.82 -2.60 23.47
C LYS A 224 -18.70 -3.28 24.25
N TRP A 225 -17.46 -3.10 23.81
CA TRP A 225 -16.33 -3.46 24.64
C TRP A 225 -16.24 -2.57 25.88
N THR A 226 -16.14 -3.22 27.03
CA THR A 226 -15.92 -2.60 28.34
C THR A 226 -14.65 -3.16 28.97
N ASP A 227 -14.07 -2.46 29.95
CA ASP A 227 -12.89 -2.99 30.66
C ASP A 227 -13.15 -4.34 31.31
N ASP A 228 -14.38 -4.56 31.78
CA ASP A 228 -14.79 -5.82 32.39
C ASP A 228 -14.79 -6.95 31.35
N ARG A 229 -15.41 -6.70 30.19
CA ARG A 229 -15.47 -7.67 29.11
C ARG A 229 -14.10 -7.98 28.50
N ILE A 230 -13.27 -6.96 28.31
CA ILE A 230 -11.88 -7.11 27.87
C ILE A 230 -11.10 -7.94 28.91
N GLY A 231 -11.35 -7.72 30.20
CA GLY A 231 -10.75 -8.50 31.28
C GLY A 231 -11.13 -9.97 31.24
N GLN A 232 -12.41 -10.28 31.04
CA GLN A 232 -12.88 -11.65 30.84
C GLN A 232 -12.20 -12.32 29.63
N GLN A 233 -12.06 -11.60 28.51
CA GLN A 233 -11.48 -12.14 27.28
C GLN A 233 -9.97 -12.40 27.38
N LEU A 234 -9.25 -11.61 28.18
CA LEU A 234 -7.79 -11.70 28.33
C LEU A 234 -7.33 -12.41 29.61
N ASP A 235 -8.27 -12.93 30.40
CA ASP A 235 -8.02 -13.47 31.74
C ASP A 235 -7.27 -12.46 32.65
N LEU A 236 -7.78 -11.24 32.69
CA LEU A 236 -7.24 -10.13 33.47
C LEU A 236 -8.29 -9.54 34.41
N PRO A 237 -7.92 -9.16 35.65
CA PRO A 237 -8.81 -8.40 36.51
C PRO A 237 -9.21 -7.06 35.89
N LEU A 238 -10.46 -6.63 36.08
CA LEU A 238 -10.98 -5.32 35.63
C LEU A 238 -10.00 -4.16 35.91
N ASN A 239 -9.55 -4.06 37.17
CA ASN A 239 -8.62 -3.00 37.60
C ASN A 239 -7.28 -3.04 36.85
N THR A 240 -6.84 -4.23 36.42
CA THR A 240 -5.63 -4.41 35.62
C THR A 240 -5.82 -3.90 34.20
N VAL A 241 -6.96 -4.21 33.56
CA VAL A 241 -7.31 -3.71 32.22
C VAL A 241 -7.38 -2.19 32.23
N THR A 242 -8.15 -1.61 33.15
CA THR A 242 -8.28 -0.16 33.32
C THR A 242 -6.91 0.50 33.50
N SER A 243 -6.07 -0.05 34.38
CA SER A 243 -4.73 0.49 34.65
C SER A 243 -3.78 0.33 33.46
N ARG A 244 -3.87 -0.77 32.70
CA ARG A 244 -3.06 -0.98 31.49
C ARG A 244 -3.49 -0.03 30.38
N ARG A 245 -4.78 0.09 30.09
CA ARG A 245 -5.33 1.02 29.11
C ARG A 245 -4.88 2.46 29.39
N LEU A 246 -5.08 2.95 30.62
CA LEU A 246 -4.72 4.32 30.98
C LEU A 246 -3.20 4.57 30.89
N ARG A 247 -2.38 3.59 31.31
CA ARG A 247 -0.92 3.70 31.19
C ARG A 247 -0.45 3.65 29.74
N ALA A 248 -1.05 2.80 28.90
CA ALA A 248 -0.75 2.72 27.49
C ALA A 248 -1.13 4.03 26.78
N VAL A 249 -2.35 4.55 26.99
CA VAL A 249 -2.77 5.87 26.46
C VAL A 249 -1.84 6.98 26.92
N ARG A 250 -1.48 7.03 28.21
CA ARG A 250 -0.56 8.05 28.73
C ARG A 250 0.83 7.93 28.08
N ARG A 251 1.33 6.71 27.86
CA ARG A 251 2.61 6.46 27.20
C ARG A 251 2.58 6.93 25.76
N LEU A 252 1.53 6.59 25.02
CA LEU A 252 1.33 7.03 23.63
C LEU A 252 1.25 8.56 23.53
N LYS A 253 0.42 9.19 24.39
CA LYS A 253 0.23 10.64 24.41
C LYS A 253 1.51 11.42 24.71
N ASN A 254 2.39 10.86 25.55
CA ASN A 254 3.61 11.52 25.97
C ASN A 254 4.86 11.05 25.20
N HIS A 255 4.69 10.24 24.15
CA HIS A 255 5.84 9.71 23.40
C HIS A 255 6.35 10.74 22.39
N PRO A 256 7.59 11.25 22.51
CA PRO A 256 8.09 12.33 21.66
C PRO A 256 8.00 12.01 20.17
N ARG A 257 8.41 10.79 19.77
CA ARG A 257 8.38 10.36 18.38
C ARG A 257 6.96 10.26 17.81
N LEU A 258 5.98 9.87 18.63
CA LEU A 258 4.59 9.81 18.16
C LEU A 258 3.99 11.22 18.05
N GLN A 259 4.38 12.14 18.93
CA GLN A 259 3.97 13.54 18.83
C GLN A 259 4.50 14.19 17.55
N GLU A 260 5.77 13.94 17.20
CA GLU A 260 6.36 14.36 15.91
C GLU A 260 5.58 13.78 14.72
N LEU A 261 5.39 12.46 14.69
CA LEU A 261 4.67 11.77 13.62
C LEU A 261 3.21 12.22 13.51
N PHE A 262 2.52 12.48 14.62
CA PHE A 262 1.14 12.99 14.58
C PHE A 262 1.07 14.45 14.13
N ALA A 263 2.06 15.29 14.45
CA ALA A 263 2.13 16.65 13.94
C ALA A 263 2.28 16.65 12.41
N GLU A 264 3.15 15.79 11.88
CA GLU A 264 3.36 15.56 10.44
C GLU A 264 2.12 15.00 9.71
N LEU A 265 1.15 14.41 10.43
CA LEU A 265 -0.13 13.93 9.87
C LEU A 265 -1.22 15.02 9.80
N THR A 266 -1.06 16.12 10.53
CA THR A 266 -2.05 17.20 10.66
C THR A 266 -1.67 18.49 9.93
N GLU A 267 -0.48 18.56 9.34
CA GLU A 267 -0.03 19.61 8.40
C GLU A 267 -0.31 19.20 6.94
#